data_AF-W3VAB6-F1
#
_entry.id   AF-W3VAB6-F1
#
_cell.length_a   1.000
_cell.length_b   1.000
_cell.length_c   1.000
_cell.angle_alpha   90.00
_cell.angle_beta   90.00
_cell.angle_gamma   90.00
#
_symmetry.space_group_name_H-M   'P 1'
#
loop_
_entity.id
_entity.type
_entity.pdbx_description
1 polymer ?
#
loop_
_entity_poly.entity_id
_entity_poly.type
_entity_poly.pdbx_seq_one_letter_code
_entity_poly.pdbx_strand_id
1 'polypeptide(L)'
;MKIDRPLWVTGTILSPQQFQQQARWEAYTHECVARLGGLHPWGVLTAVFDKAMLALGQLKADHLCVRFADGSLIDTDQADRLPPVLELATVLSAETQQVTVLLALPHMYANGGNCLKPDEQADRPVRYRQEWVPVQDEFSDRSESMAVARYAVSLRFDGMENSLVDALSLPDWYPQAFSHLDVEEYALVCQIWQREPVLRELVAELDKYHLRGSQEKQAVKPTKHTHQAYYCHSCQCDHADYFDTPFHLIDHHLHVRLYAVLVTLWGCWCIENAIRISHCHKKSTWERYRQRLAPVLALTSGRPVTPYPRYLLGFSPGQQGISCPACQSSWLNYVEEMPAGNPMVHCDACQHQFVMYPDIPKGVDPFAEKTPNDQVPEPDWFRHLFAHTTQAQYQHLRHVWQREPVLRALADRLDEQNPTLGAVYECPRCGNRQVTTSHRDEYYCRFCDKTFAASVGSLFYNLQRRYYYRLYATLVLLWVQWRPTPASAIGKLRKIEVFNYYRKRLQPLFDELGDQPVTPYPRYMAGFTLGRQGVHCLRCQSSKVDAVGFIVVCPDNPKIRCQDCGYEFQLQAWRGI
;
A
#
# COMPACT_ATOMS: atom_id res chain seq x y z
N MET A 1 8.28 -3.46 -22.03
CA MET A 1 8.14 -4.34 -23.23
C MET A 1 9.46 -4.36 -23.98
N LYS A 2 9.85 -5.49 -24.57
CA LYS A 2 11.05 -5.60 -25.41
C LYS A 2 10.84 -4.93 -26.78
N ILE A 3 11.93 -4.48 -27.40
CA ILE A 3 11.96 -3.90 -28.74
C ILE A 3 12.79 -4.84 -29.61
N ASP A 4 12.16 -5.40 -30.64
CA ASP A 4 12.79 -6.35 -31.55
C ASP A 4 13.24 -5.62 -32.82
N ARG A 5 14.50 -5.19 -32.87
CA ARG A 5 15.03 -4.41 -34.00
C ARG A 5 14.93 -5.23 -35.30
N PRO A 6 14.19 -4.75 -36.32
CA PRO A 6 14.01 -5.50 -37.55
C PRO A 6 15.32 -5.55 -38.36
N LEU A 7 15.56 -6.69 -39.00
CA LEU A 7 16.65 -6.84 -39.97
C LEU A 7 16.06 -6.79 -41.38
N TRP A 8 16.59 -5.88 -42.20
CA TRP A 8 16.17 -5.69 -43.59
C TRP A 8 17.06 -6.52 -44.51
N VAL A 9 16.52 -7.60 -45.06
CA VAL A 9 17.23 -8.52 -45.95
C VAL A 9 16.50 -8.63 -47.28
N THR A 10 17.25 -8.69 -48.38
CA THR A 10 16.72 -8.90 -49.73
C THR A 10 15.81 -10.13 -49.78
N GLY A 11 14.61 -9.97 -50.34
CA GLY A 11 13.62 -11.05 -50.47
C GLY A 11 12.71 -11.24 -49.26
N THR A 12 12.82 -10.42 -48.20
CA THR A 12 11.91 -10.49 -47.04
C THR A 12 10.55 -9.89 -47.40
N ILE A 13 9.46 -10.58 -47.06
CA ILE A 13 8.09 -10.05 -47.18
C ILE A 13 7.87 -9.01 -46.07
N LEU A 14 7.41 -7.82 -46.46
CA LEU A 14 7.13 -6.73 -45.52
C LEU A 14 5.96 -7.06 -44.60
N SER A 15 6.12 -6.81 -43.31
CA SER A 15 5.07 -7.01 -42.31
C SER A 15 4.88 -5.76 -41.45
N PRO A 16 3.65 -5.49 -40.95
CA PRO A 16 3.39 -4.36 -40.06
C PRO A 16 4.30 -4.34 -38.83
N GLN A 17 4.66 -5.52 -38.32
CA GLN A 17 5.52 -5.68 -37.15
C GLN A 17 6.91 -5.10 -37.37
N GLN A 18 7.46 -5.20 -38.58
CA GLN A 18 8.78 -4.61 -38.90
C GLN A 18 8.75 -3.10 -38.74
N PHE A 19 7.74 -2.43 -39.32
CA PHE A 19 7.58 -0.98 -39.20
C PHE A 19 7.27 -0.55 -37.77
N GLN A 20 6.40 -1.28 -37.07
CA GLN A 20 6.04 -0.99 -35.68
C GLN A 20 7.25 -1.08 -34.73
N GLN A 21 8.08 -2.10 -34.90
CA GLN A 21 9.28 -2.26 -34.07
C GLN A 21 10.37 -1.24 -34.42
N GLN A 22 10.50 -0.88 -35.70
CA GLN A 22 11.41 0.19 -36.14
C GLN A 22 11.01 1.53 -35.50
N ALA A 23 9.74 1.94 -35.64
CA ALA A 23 9.23 3.19 -35.06
C ALA A 23 9.39 3.21 -33.53
N ARG A 24 9.21 2.05 -32.88
CA ARG A 24 9.41 1.91 -31.45
C ARG A 24 10.88 2.07 -31.03
N TRP A 25 11.80 1.51 -31.81
CA TRP A 25 13.22 1.67 -31.59
C TRP A 25 13.67 3.14 -31.71
N GLU A 26 13.13 3.85 -32.70
CA GLU A 26 13.36 5.28 -32.88
C GLU A 26 12.82 6.10 -31.69
N ALA A 27 11.58 5.85 -31.28
CA ALA A 27 10.99 6.50 -30.10
C ALA A 27 11.81 6.26 -28.81
N TYR A 28 12.31 5.03 -28.61
CA TYR A 28 13.18 4.71 -27.49
C TYR A 28 14.53 5.44 -27.56
N THR A 29 15.11 5.56 -28.75
CA THR A 29 16.36 6.31 -28.96
C THR A 29 16.16 7.80 -28.64
N HIS A 30 15.05 8.40 -29.08
CA HIS A 30 14.69 9.78 -28.72
C HIS A 30 14.52 9.97 -27.21
N GLU A 31 13.89 9.02 -26.53
CA GLU A 31 13.75 9.04 -25.08
C GLU A 31 15.11 8.96 -24.36
N CYS A 32 16.02 8.10 -24.82
CA CYS A 32 17.39 8.03 -24.28
C CYS A 32 18.13 9.37 -24.44
N VAL A 33 18.03 10.01 -25.61
CA VAL A 33 18.63 11.33 -25.85
C VAL A 33 18.00 12.39 -24.95
N ALA A 34 16.67 12.41 -24.80
CA ALA A 34 15.98 13.37 -23.95
C ALA A 34 16.40 13.25 -22.47
N ARG A 35 16.65 12.03 -21.98
CA ARG A 35 17.15 11.77 -20.62
C ARG A 35 18.57 12.25 -20.36
N LEU A 36 19.38 12.44 -21.40
CA LEU A 36 20.67 13.12 -21.25
C LEU A 36 20.49 14.60 -20.92
N GLY A 37 19.39 15.22 -21.36
CA GLY A 37 19.09 16.63 -21.16
C GLY A 37 18.34 16.96 -19.85
N GLY A 38 17.65 16.00 -19.24
CA GLY A 38 16.90 16.25 -18.00
C GLY A 38 16.34 14.99 -17.31
N LEU A 39 16.11 15.10 -15.99
CA LEU A 39 15.62 13.99 -15.15
C LEU A 39 14.21 13.51 -15.52
N HIS A 40 13.33 14.45 -15.91
CA HIS A 40 11.92 14.19 -16.21
C HIS A 40 11.56 14.84 -17.56
N PRO A 41 11.93 14.22 -18.70
CA PRO A 41 11.73 14.80 -20.02
C PRO A 41 10.29 14.59 -20.52
N TRP A 42 9.31 14.95 -19.69
CA TRP A 42 7.88 14.84 -19.96
C TRP A 42 7.15 16.00 -19.28
N GLY A 43 5.97 16.36 -19.77
CA GLY A 43 5.20 17.49 -19.28
C GLY A 43 4.37 18.16 -20.38
N VAL A 44 3.76 19.28 -20.02
CA VAL A 44 2.94 20.10 -20.92
C VAL A 44 3.83 21.15 -21.57
N LEU A 45 3.87 21.19 -22.90
CA LEU A 45 4.48 22.29 -23.65
C LEU A 45 3.44 23.39 -23.83
N THR A 46 2.24 23.03 -24.28
CA THR A 46 1.14 23.97 -24.50
C THR A 46 -0.19 23.32 -24.12
N ALA A 47 -1.06 24.05 -23.43
CA ALA A 47 -2.44 23.63 -23.18
C ALA A 47 -3.37 24.84 -23.19
N VAL A 48 -4.17 24.96 -24.24
CA VAL A 48 -5.11 26.07 -24.48
C VAL A 48 -6.54 25.52 -24.49
N PHE A 49 -7.42 26.18 -23.75
CA PHE A 49 -8.83 25.80 -23.62
C PHE A 49 -9.75 26.97 -24.00
N ASP A 50 -10.91 26.62 -24.56
CA ASP A 50 -11.94 27.56 -24.98
C ASP A 50 -12.68 28.12 -23.75
N LYS A 51 -12.42 29.38 -23.41
CA LYS A 51 -13.04 30.05 -22.27
C LYS A 51 -14.53 30.33 -22.47
N ALA A 52 -14.98 30.49 -23.72
CA ALA A 52 -16.39 30.74 -24.00
C ALA A 52 -17.21 29.47 -23.77
N MET A 53 -16.70 28.30 -24.19
CA MET A 53 -17.32 27.01 -23.88
C MET A 53 -17.28 26.71 -22.38
N LEU A 54 -16.21 27.08 -21.68
CA LEU A 54 -16.12 26.89 -20.23
C LEU A 54 -17.23 27.64 -19.48
N ALA A 55 -17.58 28.86 -19.93
CA ALA A 55 -18.69 29.62 -19.37
C ALA A 55 -20.06 28.95 -19.56
N LEU A 56 -20.18 28.05 -20.54
CA LEU A 56 -21.37 27.24 -20.81
C LEU A 56 -21.35 25.89 -20.08
N GLY A 57 -20.35 25.64 -19.22
CA GLY A 57 -20.20 24.38 -18.49
C GLY A 57 -19.56 23.26 -19.33
N GLN A 58 -18.91 23.60 -20.45
CA GLN A 58 -18.21 22.66 -21.33
C GLN A 58 -16.71 22.89 -21.29
N LEU A 59 -15.93 21.87 -20.97
CA LEU A 59 -14.48 21.93 -21.08
C LEU A 59 -14.03 21.41 -22.45
N LYS A 60 -13.56 22.33 -23.29
CA LYS A 60 -13.06 22.06 -24.63
C LYS A 60 -11.62 22.57 -24.76
N ALA A 61 -10.73 21.72 -25.24
CA ALA A 61 -9.37 22.12 -25.61
C ALA A 61 -9.38 22.75 -27.02
N ASP A 62 -8.58 23.79 -27.22
CA ASP A 62 -8.32 24.39 -28.52
C ASP A 62 -6.96 23.94 -29.09
N HIS A 63 -5.95 23.78 -28.23
CA HIS A 63 -4.62 23.32 -28.62
C HIS A 63 -3.93 22.59 -27.46
N LEU A 64 -3.40 21.40 -27.73
CA LEU A 64 -2.63 20.61 -26.77
C LEU A 64 -1.32 20.12 -27.41
N CYS A 65 -0.20 20.43 -26.76
CA CYS A 65 1.10 19.86 -27.03
C CYS A 65 1.68 19.31 -25.72
N VAL A 66 1.68 17.99 -25.55
CA VAL A 66 1.99 17.32 -24.29
C VAL A 66 2.85 16.09 -24.53
N ARG A 67 3.94 15.97 -23.77
CA ARG A 67 4.79 14.78 -23.75
C ARG A 67 4.51 13.95 -22.51
N PHE A 68 4.10 12.70 -22.69
CA PHE A 68 3.84 11.75 -21.61
C PHE A 68 5.13 11.12 -21.07
N ALA A 69 5.07 10.60 -19.85
CA ALA A 69 6.21 9.97 -19.17
C ALA A 69 6.74 8.71 -19.88
N ASP A 70 5.92 8.09 -20.75
CA ASP A 70 6.34 6.98 -21.60
C ASP A 70 7.05 7.43 -22.90
N GLY A 71 7.28 8.73 -23.06
CA GLY A 71 7.96 9.35 -24.19
C GLY A 71 7.04 9.74 -25.35
N SER A 72 5.75 9.44 -25.28
CA SER A 72 4.80 9.76 -26.35
C SER A 72 4.49 11.24 -26.39
N LEU A 73 4.56 11.84 -27.58
CA LEU A 73 4.26 13.24 -27.82
C LEU A 73 2.90 13.32 -28.50
N ILE A 74 1.99 14.09 -27.89
CA ILE A 74 0.73 14.51 -28.51
C ILE A 74 0.88 15.94 -28.97
N ASP A 75 0.51 16.19 -30.21
CA ASP A 75 0.45 17.54 -30.79
C ASP A 75 -0.78 17.66 -31.69
N THR A 76 -1.76 18.43 -31.23
CA THR A 76 -3.06 18.55 -31.91
C THR A 76 -3.03 19.44 -33.15
N ASP A 77 -1.97 20.22 -33.36
CA ASP A 77 -1.81 21.03 -34.57
C ASP A 77 -1.12 20.24 -35.68
N GLN A 78 -0.30 19.25 -35.31
CA GLN A 78 0.53 18.51 -36.25
C GLN A 78 -0.03 17.12 -36.58
N ALA A 79 -0.38 16.32 -35.57
CA ALA A 79 -0.58 14.89 -35.75
C ALA A 79 -1.82 14.32 -35.06
N ASP A 80 -2.36 14.96 -34.04
CA ASP A 80 -3.43 14.41 -33.22
C ASP A 80 -4.74 15.17 -33.32
N ARG A 81 -5.83 14.50 -32.93
CA ARG A 81 -7.14 15.15 -32.76
C ARG A 81 -7.25 15.72 -31.35
N LEU A 82 -8.01 16.81 -31.23
CA LEU A 82 -8.41 17.32 -29.92
C LEU A 82 -9.23 16.26 -29.16
N PRO A 83 -9.08 16.16 -27.83
CA PRO A 83 -9.90 15.25 -27.03
C PRO A 83 -11.38 15.64 -27.11
N PRO A 84 -12.30 14.69 -26.89
CA PRO A 84 -13.73 14.99 -26.81
C PRO A 84 -14.05 16.07 -25.78
N VAL A 85 -15.06 16.90 -26.09
CA VAL A 85 -15.58 17.92 -25.16
C VAL A 85 -16.16 17.25 -23.93
N LEU A 86 -15.85 17.79 -22.75
CA LEU A 86 -16.30 17.27 -21.47
C LEU A 86 -17.37 18.18 -20.86
N GLU A 87 -18.58 17.64 -20.68
CA GLU A 87 -19.70 18.32 -20.04
C GLU A 87 -19.56 18.31 -18.52
N LEU A 88 -19.22 19.46 -17.91
CA LEU A 88 -18.87 19.54 -16.48
C LEU A 88 -20.02 19.10 -15.58
N ALA A 89 -21.26 19.41 -15.94
CA ALA A 89 -22.45 19.05 -15.19
C ALA A 89 -22.71 17.52 -15.12
N THR A 90 -22.18 16.75 -16.07
CA THR A 90 -22.37 15.28 -16.08
C THR A 90 -21.44 14.55 -15.13
N VAL A 91 -20.41 15.23 -14.64
CA VAL A 91 -19.32 14.58 -13.92
C VAL A 91 -19.03 15.22 -12.57
N LEU A 92 -19.21 16.53 -12.43
CA LEU A 92 -18.96 17.25 -11.19
C LEU A 92 -20.25 17.39 -10.38
N SER A 93 -20.17 17.19 -9.07
CA SER A 93 -21.29 17.50 -8.18
C SER A 93 -21.45 19.02 -8.07
N ALA A 94 -22.67 19.49 -7.81
CA ALA A 94 -22.96 20.92 -7.61
C ALA A 94 -22.19 21.55 -6.44
N GLU A 95 -21.62 20.74 -5.54
CA GLU A 95 -20.87 21.17 -4.36
C GLU A 95 -19.36 21.33 -4.65
N THR A 96 -18.90 20.91 -5.83
CA THR A 96 -17.48 20.89 -6.19
C THR A 96 -16.98 22.31 -6.51
N GLN A 97 -16.16 22.88 -5.62
CA GLN A 97 -15.60 24.24 -5.76
C GLN A 97 -14.33 24.30 -6.62
N GLN A 98 -13.57 23.22 -6.67
CA GLN A 98 -12.32 23.13 -7.42
C GLN A 98 -12.12 21.70 -7.92
N VAL A 99 -11.57 21.56 -9.13
CA VAL A 99 -11.24 20.26 -9.71
C VAL A 99 -9.93 20.32 -10.49
N THR A 100 -9.16 19.24 -10.43
CA THR A 100 -7.96 19.08 -11.27
C THR A 100 -8.30 18.33 -12.54
N VAL A 101 -8.03 18.93 -13.69
CA VAL A 101 -8.18 18.27 -15.00
C VAL A 101 -6.89 17.59 -15.41
N LEU A 102 -7.00 16.34 -15.87
CA LEU A 102 -5.92 15.52 -16.38
C LEU A 102 -6.16 15.22 -17.86
N LEU A 103 -5.08 15.23 -18.66
CA LEU A 103 -5.08 14.65 -19.99
C LEU A 103 -4.67 13.19 -19.87
N ALA A 104 -5.54 12.28 -20.29
CA ALA A 104 -5.34 10.84 -20.20
C ALA A 104 -5.05 10.23 -21.57
N LEU A 105 -4.04 9.36 -21.61
CA LEU A 105 -3.65 8.59 -22.78
C LEU A 105 -3.63 7.09 -22.39
N PRO A 106 -4.35 6.20 -23.10
CA PRO A 106 -4.35 4.78 -22.77
C PRO A 106 -2.98 4.13 -22.93
N HIS A 107 -2.63 3.19 -22.05
CA HIS A 107 -1.36 2.47 -22.12
C HIS A 107 -1.27 1.60 -23.38
N MET A 108 -0.04 1.33 -23.84
CA MET A 108 0.22 0.42 -24.94
C MET A 108 0.32 -1.03 -24.40
N TYR A 109 -0.53 -1.93 -24.88
CA TYR A 109 -0.56 -3.33 -24.50
C TYR A 109 0.48 -4.16 -25.25
N ALA A 110 1.11 -5.11 -24.56
CA ALA A 110 2.13 -5.97 -25.14
C ALA A 110 1.59 -7.02 -26.11
N ASN A 111 0.36 -7.48 -25.88
CA ASN A 111 -0.31 -8.52 -26.63
C ASN A 111 -1.07 -8.01 -27.87
N GLY A 112 -0.86 -6.74 -28.26
CA GLY A 112 -1.56 -6.13 -29.38
C GLY A 112 -2.95 -5.59 -29.00
N GLY A 113 -3.79 -5.38 -30.01
CA GLY A 113 -5.11 -4.72 -29.83
C GLY A 113 -4.97 -3.26 -29.40
N ASN A 114 -3.96 -2.56 -29.93
CA ASN A 114 -3.65 -1.17 -29.59
C ASN A 114 -4.26 -0.14 -30.55
N CYS A 115 -4.97 -0.58 -31.59
CA CYS A 115 -5.61 0.30 -32.56
C CYS A 115 -7.03 -0.19 -32.85
N LEU A 116 -8.01 0.69 -32.72
CA LEU A 116 -9.40 0.45 -33.08
C LEU A 116 -9.69 0.99 -34.47
N LYS A 117 -10.57 0.31 -35.21
CA LYS A 117 -11.16 0.87 -36.44
C LYS A 117 -12.14 2.02 -36.09
N PRO A 118 -12.50 2.88 -37.05
CA PRO A 118 -13.30 4.09 -36.78
C PRO A 118 -14.57 3.83 -35.96
N ASP A 119 -15.34 2.79 -36.32
CA ASP A 119 -16.62 2.46 -35.69
C ASP A 119 -16.54 1.33 -34.66
N GLU A 120 -15.32 0.93 -34.28
CA GLU A 120 -15.10 -0.17 -33.36
C GLU A 120 -15.21 0.32 -31.91
N GLN A 121 -16.08 -0.34 -31.16
CA GLN A 121 -16.25 -0.12 -29.74
C GLN A 121 -15.23 -0.97 -28.97
N ALA A 122 -14.63 -0.36 -27.97
CA ALA A 122 -13.55 -0.97 -27.22
C ALA A 122 -14.09 -1.55 -25.91
N ASP A 123 -13.80 -2.82 -25.63
CA ASP A 123 -14.05 -3.43 -24.31
C ASP A 123 -13.07 -2.93 -23.23
N ARG A 124 -11.99 -2.27 -23.66
CA ARG A 124 -10.96 -1.64 -22.82
C ARG A 124 -10.43 -0.37 -23.48
N PRO A 125 -9.86 0.58 -22.74
CA PRO A 125 -9.24 1.77 -23.33
C PRO A 125 -8.11 1.38 -24.32
N VAL A 126 -8.21 1.79 -25.58
CA VAL A 126 -7.22 1.48 -26.61
C VAL A 126 -6.49 2.75 -27.03
N ARG A 127 -5.17 2.65 -27.15
CA ARG A 127 -4.28 3.81 -27.33
C ARG A 127 -4.48 4.57 -28.64
N TYR A 128 -4.74 3.86 -29.74
CA TYR A 128 -4.89 4.45 -31.06
C TYR A 128 -6.29 4.22 -31.64
N ARG A 129 -6.74 5.18 -32.44
CA ARG A 129 -7.85 5.00 -33.38
C ARG A 129 -7.36 5.21 -34.80
N GLN A 130 -7.84 4.37 -35.69
CA GLN A 130 -7.58 4.49 -37.12
C GLN A 130 -8.48 5.58 -37.71
N GLU A 131 -7.89 6.39 -38.57
CA GLU A 131 -8.57 7.38 -39.40
C GLU A 131 -8.07 7.24 -40.85
N TRP A 132 -8.95 7.36 -41.84
CA TRP A 132 -8.54 7.38 -43.25
C TRP A 132 -8.42 8.82 -43.73
N VAL A 133 -7.24 9.20 -44.20
CA VAL A 133 -6.94 10.58 -44.64
C VAL A 133 -6.24 10.53 -46.00
N PRO A 134 -6.60 11.41 -46.96
CA PRO A 134 -5.82 11.58 -48.17
C PRO A 134 -4.46 12.20 -47.82
N VAL A 135 -3.38 11.47 -48.05
CA VAL A 135 -2.02 11.92 -47.83
C VAL A 135 -1.37 12.21 -49.16
N GLN A 136 -0.87 13.43 -49.29
CA GLN A 136 -0.14 13.90 -50.45
C GLN A 136 1.25 13.27 -50.48
N ASP A 137 1.67 12.77 -51.64
CA ASP A 137 3.05 12.38 -51.89
C ASP A 137 3.94 13.63 -51.86
N GLU A 138 5.02 13.60 -51.08
CA GLU A 138 5.95 14.72 -50.95
C GLU A 138 6.71 15.02 -52.25
N PHE A 139 6.83 14.05 -53.16
CA PHE A 139 7.63 14.17 -54.38
C PHE A 139 6.80 14.25 -55.66
N SER A 140 5.47 14.10 -55.57
CA SER A 140 4.59 14.15 -56.74
C SER A 140 3.24 14.80 -56.42
N ASP A 141 2.49 15.16 -57.45
CA ASP A 141 1.15 15.76 -57.30
C ASP A 141 0.06 14.73 -56.96
N ARG A 142 0.43 13.51 -56.55
CA ARG A 142 -0.52 12.43 -56.24
C ARG A 142 -0.88 12.41 -54.75
N SER A 143 -2.14 12.07 -54.47
CA SER A 143 -2.61 11.81 -53.10
C SER A 143 -3.20 10.41 -53.00
N GLU A 144 -2.92 9.69 -51.92
CA GLU A 144 -3.51 8.39 -51.64
C GLU A 144 -4.23 8.37 -50.28
N SER A 145 -5.33 7.64 -50.20
CA SER A 145 -6.04 7.45 -48.93
C SER A 145 -5.23 6.49 -48.05
N MET A 146 -4.72 6.99 -46.93
CA MET A 146 -3.90 6.23 -45.99
C MET A 146 -4.57 6.13 -44.62
N ALA A 147 -4.47 4.96 -44.00
CA ALA A 147 -4.89 4.75 -42.62
C ALA A 147 -3.83 5.35 -41.67
N VAL A 148 -4.18 6.43 -40.99
CA VAL A 148 -3.35 7.08 -39.98
C VAL A 148 -3.81 6.69 -38.57
N ALA A 149 -2.88 6.63 -37.63
CA ALA A 149 -3.16 6.37 -36.22
C ALA A 149 -3.26 7.69 -35.46
N ARG A 150 -4.35 7.90 -34.72
CA ARG A 150 -4.55 9.05 -33.83
C ARG A 150 -4.52 8.58 -32.38
N TYR A 151 -3.89 9.33 -31.49
CA TYR A 151 -3.98 9.03 -30.07
C TYR A 151 -5.41 9.21 -29.55
N ALA A 152 -5.92 8.21 -28.83
CA ALA A 152 -7.25 8.24 -28.22
C ALA A 152 -7.22 8.98 -26.86
N VAL A 153 -6.83 10.26 -26.90
CA VAL A 153 -6.73 11.10 -25.69
C VAL A 153 -8.11 11.50 -25.16
N SER A 154 -8.20 11.69 -23.84
CA SER A 154 -9.42 12.18 -23.18
C SER A 154 -9.10 13.10 -22.00
N LEU A 155 -10.02 14.00 -21.66
CA LEU A 155 -9.96 14.83 -20.46
C LEU A 155 -10.65 14.10 -19.30
N ARG A 156 -10.02 14.09 -18.12
CA ARG A 156 -10.51 13.41 -16.90
C ARG A 156 -10.30 14.30 -15.66
N PHE A 157 -10.93 13.97 -14.53
CA PHE A 157 -10.76 14.70 -13.26
C PHE A 157 -10.16 13.82 -12.18
N ASP A 158 -9.29 14.35 -11.32
CA ASP A 158 -8.63 13.65 -10.20
C ASP A 158 -9.53 12.70 -9.37
N GLY A 159 -10.79 13.06 -9.11
CA GLY A 159 -11.78 12.23 -8.40
C GLY A 159 -12.44 11.11 -9.22
N MET A 160 -12.28 11.10 -10.55
CA MET A 160 -12.55 9.90 -11.35
C MET A 160 -11.48 8.86 -11.03
N GLU A 161 -11.81 7.56 -11.13
CA GLU A 161 -10.79 6.51 -11.19
C GLU A 161 -9.81 6.83 -12.33
N ASN A 162 -8.66 7.40 -11.95
CA ASN A 162 -7.52 7.75 -12.81
C ASN A 162 -6.26 7.02 -12.40
N SER A 163 -6.28 6.42 -11.21
CA SER A 163 -5.32 5.41 -10.78
C SER A 163 -5.51 4.22 -11.71
N LEU A 164 -4.75 4.24 -12.80
CA LEU A 164 -4.57 3.18 -13.78
C LEU A 164 -5.63 3.14 -14.88
N VAL A 165 -5.22 3.49 -16.11
CA VAL A 165 -5.81 2.94 -17.35
C VAL A 165 -5.47 1.43 -17.49
N ASP A 166 -5.21 0.75 -16.36
CA ASP A 166 -4.82 -0.63 -16.12
C ASP A 166 -5.49 -1.12 -14.83
N ALA A 167 -6.80 -0.93 -14.66
CA ALA A 167 -7.53 -1.88 -13.84
C ALA A 167 -7.84 -3.08 -14.75
N LEU A 168 -6.96 -4.08 -14.78
CA LEU A 168 -7.39 -5.41 -15.23
C LEU A 168 -8.68 -5.73 -14.47
N SER A 169 -9.72 -6.10 -15.20
CA SER A 169 -11.02 -6.44 -14.62
C SER A 169 -10.80 -7.40 -13.45
N LEU A 170 -11.30 -7.01 -12.28
CA LEU A 170 -11.28 -7.88 -11.12
C LEU A 170 -12.24 -9.05 -11.38
N PRO A 171 -11.84 -10.30 -11.08
CA PRO A 171 -12.77 -11.43 -11.13
C PRO A 171 -13.98 -11.20 -10.21
N ASP A 172 -15.13 -11.78 -10.53
CA ASP A 172 -16.37 -11.62 -9.75
C ASP A 172 -16.23 -11.98 -8.26
N TRP A 173 -15.36 -12.94 -7.95
CA TRP A 173 -15.08 -13.34 -6.57
C TRP A 173 -14.28 -12.30 -5.78
N TYR A 174 -13.56 -11.40 -6.46
CA TYR A 174 -12.57 -10.51 -5.86
C TYR A 174 -13.21 -9.44 -4.95
N PRO A 175 -14.23 -8.69 -5.38
CA PRO A 175 -14.94 -7.77 -4.48
C PRO A 175 -15.59 -8.51 -3.31
N GLN A 176 -16.12 -9.71 -3.53
CA GLN A 176 -16.73 -10.52 -2.48
C GLN A 176 -15.70 -11.02 -1.44
N ALA A 177 -14.50 -11.40 -1.88
CA ALA A 177 -13.45 -11.92 -1.01
C ALA A 177 -12.89 -10.85 -0.06
N PHE A 178 -12.93 -9.59 -0.46
CA PHE A 178 -12.31 -8.47 0.25
C PHE A 178 -13.30 -7.38 0.67
N SER A 179 -14.60 -7.67 0.67
CA SER A 179 -15.66 -6.70 0.98
C SER A 179 -15.61 -6.17 2.43
N HIS A 180 -14.84 -6.81 3.31
CA HIS A 180 -14.64 -6.40 4.70
C HIS A 180 -13.48 -5.43 4.91
N LEU A 181 -12.68 -5.16 3.87
CA LEU A 181 -11.56 -4.24 3.94
C LEU A 181 -12.04 -2.78 3.81
N ASP A 182 -11.28 -1.85 4.40
CA ASP A 182 -11.48 -0.43 4.14
C ASP A 182 -10.93 -0.01 2.77
N VAL A 183 -11.16 1.25 2.38
CA VAL A 183 -10.81 1.77 1.04
C VAL A 183 -9.30 1.67 0.77
N GLU A 184 -8.46 1.96 1.76
CA GLU A 184 -7.01 1.93 1.62
C GLU A 184 -6.48 0.49 1.51
N GLU A 185 -6.98 -0.41 2.37
CA GLU A 185 -6.59 -1.83 2.36
C GLU A 185 -7.09 -2.55 1.10
N TYR A 186 -8.32 -2.23 0.66
CA TYR A 186 -8.86 -2.75 -0.59
C TYR A 186 -8.04 -2.29 -1.80
N ALA A 187 -7.63 -1.02 -1.82
CA ALA A 187 -6.74 -0.49 -2.85
C ALA A 187 -5.38 -1.22 -2.88
N LEU A 188 -4.77 -1.49 -1.72
CA LEU A 188 -3.51 -2.25 -1.63
C LEU A 188 -3.64 -3.65 -2.22
N VAL A 189 -4.73 -4.35 -1.91
CA VAL A 189 -4.99 -5.70 -2.42
C VAL A 189 -5.23 -5.65 -3.94
N CYS A 190 -5.99 -4.68 -4.43
CA CYS A 190 -6.15 -4.44 -5.87
C CYS A 190 -4.82 -4.17 -6.57
N GLN A 191 -3.90 -3.41 -5.97
CA GLN A 191 -2.57 -3.17 -6.54
C GLN A 191 -1.76 -4.47 -6.68
N ILE A 192 -1.86 -5.40 -5.73
CA ILE A 192 -1.24 -6.74 -5.86
C ILE A 192 -1.79 -7.44 -7.10
N TRP A 193 -3.11 -7.42 -7.28
CA TRP A 193 -3.75 -8.01 -8.46
C TRP A 193 -3.24 -7.39 -9.76
N GLN A 194 -3.02 -6.08 -9.80
CA GLN A 194 -2.52 -5.41 -11.01
C GLN A 194 -1.04 -5.72 -11.29
N ARG A 195 -0.20 -5.82 -10.25
CA ARG A 195 1.26 -5.96 -10.39
C ARG A 195 1.73 -7.39 -10.64
N GLU A 196 0.96 -8.40 -10.26
CA GLU A 196 1.43 -9.79 -10.22
C GLU A 196 0.84 -10.69 -11.33
N PRO A 197 1.54 -10.88 -12.47
CA PRO A 197 1.07 -11.75 -13.55
C PRO A 197 1.01 -13.23 -13.15
N VAL A 198 1.99 -13.70 -12.37
CA VAL A 198 2.03 -15.12 -11.94
C VAL A 198 0.86 -15.45 -11.02
N LEU A 199 0.46 -14.52 -10.13
CA LEU A 199 -0.74 -14.68 -9.30
C LEU A 199 -1.99 -14.90 -10.18
N ARG A 200 -2.16 -14.11 -11.24
CA ARG A 200 -3.29 -14.24 -12.16
C ARG A 200 -3.29 -15.56 -12.92
N GLU A 201 -2.11 -16.03 -13.34
CA GLU A 201 -1.97 -17.37 -13.95
C GLU A 201 -2.38 -18.48 -12.98
N LEU A 202 -1.94 -18.41 -11.72
CA LEU A 202 -2.31 -19.41 -10.70
C LEU A 202 -3.80 -19.36 -10.34
N VAL A 203 -4.40 -18.17 -10.34
CA VAL A 203 -5.86 -18.04 -10.19
C VAL A 203 -6.58 -18.68 -11.36
N ALA A 204 -6.13 -18.47 -12.61
CA ALA A 204 -6.73 -19.11 -13.77
C ALA A 204 -6.61 -20.65 -13.72
N GLU A 205 -5.52 -21.19 -13.18
CA GLU A 205 -5.40 -22.64 -12.92
C GLU A 205 -6.35 -23.09 -11.79
N LEU A 206 -6.50 -22.31 -10.72
CA LEU A 206 -7.43 -22.60 -9.64
C LEU A 206 -8.90 -22.56 -10.13
N ASP A 207 -9.24 -21.65 -11.04
CA ASP A 207 -10.55 -21.55 -11.69
C ASP A 207 -10.88 -22.81 -12.49
N LYS A 208 -9.90 -23.47 -13.12
CA LYS A 208 -10.15 -24.76 -13.81
C LYS A 208 -10.61 -25.84 -12.84
N TYR A 209 -10.05 -25.91 -11.63
CA TYR A 209 -10.51 -26.83 -10.59
C TYR A 209 -11.93 -26.48 -10.11
N HIS A 210 -12.23 -25.18 -9.99
CA HIS A 210 -13.54 -24.69 -9.59
C HIS A 210 -14.63 -24.96 -10.64
N LEU A 211 -14.31 -24.79 -11.93
CA LEU A 211 -15.20 -25.08 -13.06
C LEU A 211 -15.43 -26.59 -13.23
N ARG A 212 -14.40 -27.43 -13.10
CA ARG A 212 -14.53 -28.89 -13.20
C ARG A 212 -15.50 -29.44 -12.15
N GLY A 213 -15.36 -29.01 -10.90
CA GLY A 213 -16.29 -29.40 -9.83
C GLY A 213 -17.71 -28.85 -10.01
N SER A 214 -17.87 -27.74 -10.75
CA SER A 214 -19.19 -27.17 -11.08
C SER A 214 -19.88 -27.90 -12.23
N GLN A 215 -19.14 -28.38 -13.24
CA GLN A 215 -19.68 -29.13 -14.38
C GLN A 215 -20.13 -30.54 -13.99
N GLU A 216 -19.40 -31.22 -13.09
CA GLU A 216 -19.81 -32.52 -12.55
C GLU A 216 -21.18 -32.46 -11.83
N LYS A 217 -21.57 -31.30 -11.30
CA LYS A 217 -22.90 -31.07 -10.68
C LYS A 217 -24.06 -31.00 -11.69
N GLN A 218 -23.83 -30.53 -12.91
CA GLN A 218 -24.91 -30.35 -13.89
C GLN A 218 -25.35 -31.66 -14.57
N ALA A 219 -24.54 -32.71 -14.47
CA ALA A 219 -24.79 -33.97 -15.17
C ALA A 219 -25.69 -34.98 -14.41
N VAL A 220 -26.04 -34.76 -13.12
CA VAL A 220 -26.69 -35.80 -12.29
C VAL A 220 -27.64 -35.24 -11.21
N LYS A 221 -28.67 -36.00 -10.82
CA LYS A 221 -29.70 -35.63 -9.81
C LYS A 221 -29.16 -35.66 -8.37
N PRO A 222 -29.50 -34.67 -7.52
CA PRO A 222 -29.04 -34.61 -6.12
C PRO A 222 -29.75 -35.64 -5.21
N THR A 223 -29.02 -36.21 -4.25
CA THR A 223 -29.54 -37.06 -3.17
C THR A 223 -29.74 -36.28 -1.86
N LYS A 224 -30.67 -36.75 -1.01
CA LYS A 224 -31.30 -36.02 0.11
C LYS A 224 -30.43 -35.82 1.38
N HIS A 225 -29.11 -35.94 1.35
CA HIS A 225 -28.29 -35.85 2.56
C HIS A 225 -27.45 -34.57 2.67
N THR A 226 -27.25 -34.12 3.91
CA THR A 226 -26.75 -32.79 4.33
C THR A 226 -25.28 -32.50 4.00
N HIS A 227 -24.58 -33.43 3.37
CA HIS A 227 -23.32 -33.18 2.69
C HIS A 227 -23.53 -33.57 1.22
N GLN A 228 -23.28 -32.64 0.32
CA GLN A 228 -23.42 -32.81 -1.13
C GLN A 228 -22.41 -33.87 -1.61
N ALA A 229 -22.80 -35.13 -1.48
CA ALA A 229 -22.11 -36.29 -2.03
C ALA A 229 -22.91 -36.77 -3.24
N TYR A 230 -22.22 -37.08 -4.34
CA TYR A 230 -22.80 -37.60 -5.56
C TYR A 230 -22.35 -39.03 -5.80
N TYR A 231 -23.25 -39.86 -6.30
CA TYR A 231 -22.96 -41.26 -6.59
C TYR A 231 -22.43 -41.39 -8.02
N CYS A 232 -21.19 -41.85 -8.18
CA CYS A 232 -20.61 -42.09 -9.50
C CYS A 232 -20.98 -43.48 -10.01
N HIS A 233 -21.78 -43.54 -11.09
CA HIS A 233 -22.20 -44.81 -11.69
C HIS A 233 -21.05 -45.60 -12.33
N SER A 234 -19.91 -44.98 -12.63
CA SER A 234 -18.79 -45.65 -13.26
C SER A 234 -17.88 -46.40 -12.28
N CYS A 235 -17.72 -45.90 -11.04
CA CYS A 235 -16.93 -46.55 -10.00
C CYS A 235 -17.79 -47.10 -8.84
N GLN A 236 -19.11 -46.85 -8.86
CA GLN A 236 -20.08 -47.28 -7.85
C GLN A 236 -19.79 -46.77 -6.43
N CYS A 237 -19.16 -45.60 -6.29
CA CYS A 237 -18.85 -44.97 -5.00
C CYS A 237 -19.47 -43.57 -4.88
N ASP A 238 -19.72 -43.15 -3.64
CA ASP A 238 -20.09 -41.77 -3.32
C ASP A 238 -18.83 -40.89 -3.30
N HIS A 239 -18.84 -39.85 -4.12
CA HIS A 239 -17.82 -38.82 -4.17
C HIS A 239 -18.35 -37.54 -3.54
N ALA A 240 -17.54 -36.87 -2.73
CA ALA A 240 -17.87 -35.52 -2.29
C ALA A 240 -17.63 -34.52 -3.43
N ASP A 241 -18.41 -33.45 -3.49
CA ASP A 241 -18.14 -32.34 -4.40
C ASP A 241 -16.66 -31.92 -4.37
N TYR A 242 -16.11 -31.59 -5.55
CA TYR A 242 -14.73 -31.12 -5.69
C TYR A 242 -13.67 -32.14 -5.22
N PHE A 243 -13.98 -33.45 -5.26
CA PHE A 243 -13.05 -34.54 -4.91
C PHE A 243 -11.68 -34.39 -5.61
N ASP A 244 -10.61 -34.57 -4.85
CA ASP A 244 -9.21 -34.44 -5.31
C ASP A 244 -8.84 -33.06 -5.89
N THR A 245 -9.59 -32.01 -5.51
CA THR A 245 -9.25 -30.62 -5.85
C THR A 245 -8.97 -29.78 -4.59
N PRO A 246 -8.36 -28.58 -4.73
CA PRO A 246 -8.17 -27.67 -3.61
C PRO A 246 -9.47 -27.31 -2.86
N PHE A 247 -10.62 -27.37 -3.54
CA PHE A 247 -11.95 -27.05 -3.02
C PHE A 247 -12.63 -28.20 -2.25
N HIS A 248 -12.01 -29.39 -2.19
CA HIS A 248 -12.59 -30.58 -1.55
C HIS A 248 -13.03 -30.33 -0.10
N LEU A 249 -14.30 -30.60 0.22
CA LEU A 249 -14.89 -30.40 1.56
C LEU A 249 -14.86 -28.95 2.08
N ILE A 250 -14.85 -27.97 1.18
CA ILE A 250 -15.08 -26.56 1.53
C ILE A 250 -16.52 -26.21 1.18
N ASP A 251 -17.23 -25.53 2.08
CA ASP A 251 -18.56 -25.02 1.77
C ASP A 251 -18.49 -23.96 0.67
N HIS A 252 -19.45 -23.97 -0.27
CA HIS A 252 -19.43 -23.10 -1.45
C HIS A 252 -19.22 -21.61 -1.13
N HIS A 253 -19.85 -21.10 -0.08
CA HIS A 253 -19.74 -19.70 0.36
C HIS A 253 -18.33 -19.33 0.89
N LEU A 254 -17.49 -20.32 1.19
CA LEU A 254 -16.11 -20.15 1.66
C LEU A 254 -15.08 -20.34 0.55
N HIS A 255 -15.48 -20.69 -0.68
CA HIS A 255 -14.55 -20.87 -1.81
C HIS A 255 -13.75 -19.59 -2.08
N VAL A 256 -14.39 -18.42 -1.97
CA VAL A 256 -13.75 -17.10 -2.12
C VAL A 256 -12.58 -16.89 -1.15
N ARG A 257 -12.58 -17.57 0.01
CA ARG A 257 -11.49 -17.47 0.98
C ARG A 257 -10.23 -18.19 0.50
N LEU A 258 -10.36 -19.27 -0.27
CA LEU A 258 -9.20 -19.95 -0.84
C LEU A 258 -8.45 -19.02 -1.82
N TYR A 259 -9.19 -18.30 -2.67
CA TYR A 259 -8.64 -17.26 -3.53
C TYR A 259 -8.02 -16.10 -2.72
N ALA A 260 -8.72 -15.62 -1.69
CA ALA A 260 -8.19 -14.57 -0.82
C ALA A 260 -6.86 -14.97 -0.17
N VAL A 261 -6.75 -16.20 0.34
CA VAL A 261 -5.50 -16.74 0.90
C VAL A 261 -4.40 -16.78 -0.15
N LEU A 262 -4.70 -17.18 -1.39
CA LEU A 262 -3.72 -17.19 -2.48
C LEU A 262 -3.18 -15.79 -2.77
N VAL A 263 -4.05 -14.80 -2.93
CA VAL A 263 -3.64 -13.38 -3.10
C VAL A 263 -2.75 -12.94 -1.95
N THR A 264 -3.07 -13.38 -0.72
CA THR A 264 -2.31 -12.92 0.45
C THR A 264 -0.87 -13.40 0.54
N LEU A 265 -0.46 -14.37 -0.28
CA LEU A 265 0.93 -14.80 -0.36
C LEU A 265 1.82 -13.77 -1.09
N TRP A 266 1.23 -12.89 -1.92
CA TRP A 266 1.96 -11.85 -2.65
C TRP A 266 2.02 -10.49 -1.93
N GLY A 267 1.44 -10.40 -0.74
CA GLY A 267 1.50 -9.22 0.11
C GLY A 267 2.78 -9.15 0.96
N CYS A 268 3.29 -7.94 1.19
CA CYS A 268 4.47 -7.67 2.01
C CYS A 268 4.14 -7.49 3.49
N TRP A 269 3.21 -8.29 4.01
CA TRP A 269 2.70 -8.15 5.37
C TRP A 269 3.11 -9.33 6.26
N CYS A 270 2.99 -9.17 7.58
CA CYS A 270 3.15 -10.28 8.51
C CYS A 270 2.02 -11.30 8.36
N ILE A 271 2.22 -12.51 8.88
CA ILE A 271 1.23 -13.60 8.77
C ILE A 271 -0.11 -13.25 9.43
N GLU A 272 -0.11 -12.47 10.50
CA GLU A 272 -1.33 -12.01 11.18
C GLU A 272 -2.19 -11.12 10.26
N ASN A 273 -1.55 -10.25 9.49
CA ASN A 273 -2.22 -9.41 8.51
C ASN A 273 -2.75 -10.24 7.34
N ALA A 274 -2.01 -11.25 6.87
CA ALA A 274 -2.50 -12.16 5.83
C ALA A 274 -3.76 -12.92 6.26
N ILE A 275 -3.77 -13.41 7.50
CA ILE A 275 -4.92 -14.09 8.11
C ILE A 275 -6.13 -13.15 8.13
N ARG A 276 -5.93 -11.89 8.55
CA ARG A 276 -6.99 -10.88 8.60
C ARG A 276 -7.51 -10.50 7.21
N ILE A 277 -6.61 -10.20 6.27
CA ILE A 277 -6.95 -9.75 4.91
C ILE A 277 -7.73 -10.84 4.16
N SER A 278 -7.37 -12.11 4.33
CA SER A 278 -8.12 -13.25 3.77
C SER A 278 -9.41 -13.62 4.52
N HIS A 279 -9.82 -12.84 5.52
CA HIS A 279 -10.99 -13.13 6.36
C HIS A 279 -10.90 -14.50 7.07
N CYS A 280 -9.70 -14.95 7.41
CA CYS A 280 -9.47 -16.12 8.26
C CYS A 280 -9.49 -15.72 9.74
N HIS A 281 -10.09 -16.55 10.61
CA HIS A 281 -10.19 -16.24 12.04
C HIS A 281 -9.07 -16.85 12.90
N LYS A 282 -8.33 -17.83 12.34
CA LYS A 282 -7.29 -18.58 13.05
C LYS A 282 -6.13 -18.88 12.11
N LYS A 283 -4.89 -18.83 12.63
CA LYS A 283 -3.68 -19.26 11.91
C LYS A 283 -3.79 -20.69 11.39
N SER A 284 -4.34 -21.61 12.18
CA SER A 284 -4.54 -23.01 11.76
C SER A 284 -5.51 -23.16 10.58
N THR A 285 -6.52 -22.28 10.49
CA THR A 285 -7.44 -22.27 9.35
C THR A 285 -6.76 -21.74 8.10
N TRP A 286 -6.04 -20.62 8.21
CA TRP A 286 -5.29 -20.04 7.10
C TRP A 286 -4.23 -21.01 6.57
N GLU A 287 -3.48 -21.67 7.47
CA GLU A 287 -2.48 -22.66 7.09
C GLU A 287 -3.08 -23.87 6.37
N ARG A 288 -4.29 -24.30 6.77
CA ARG A 288 -5.03 -25.36 6.06
C ARG A 288 -5.40 -24.94 4.64
N TYR A 289 -5.84 -23.69 4.43
CA TYR A 289 -6.08 -23.16 3.08
C TYR A 289 -4.80 -23.06 2.26
N ARG A 290 -3.69 -22.61 2.86
CA ARG A 290 -2.38 -22.56 2.21
C ARG A 290 -1.90 -23.95 1.77
N GLN A 291 -2.05 -24.96 2.63
CA GLN A 291 -1.68 -26.34 2.28
C GLN A 291 -2.50 -26.88 1.11
N ARG A 292 -3.78 -26.52 1.00
CA ARG A 292 -4.64 -26.89 -0.14
C ARG A 292 -4.19 -26.25 -1.47
N LEU A 293 -3.51 -25.11 -1.41
CA LEU A 293 -2.95 -24.44 -2.59
C LEU A 293 -1.62 -25.06 -3.06
N ALA A 294 -1.03 -26.01 -2.34
CA ALA A 294 0.26 -26.60 -2.68
C ALA A 294 0.34 -27.15 -4.12
N PRO A 295 -0.67 -27.85 -4.68
CA PRO A 295 -0.63 -28.32 -6.07
C PRO A 295 -0.57 -27.18 -7.08
N VAL A 296 -1.28 -26.08 -6.82
CA VAL A 296 -1.29 -24.88 -7.68
C VAL A 296 0.04 -24.15 -7.58
N LEU A 297 0.55 -23.95 -6.36
CA LEU A 297 1.84 -23.29 -6.12
C LEU A 297 3.01 -24.10 -6.71
N ALA A 298 2.93 -25.42 -6.79
CA ALA A 298 3.96 -26.25 -7.41
C ALA A 298 4.16 -25.93 -8.91
N LEU A 299 3.18 -25.34 -9.59
CA LEU A 299 3.28 -24.93 -11.01
C LEU A 299 4.26 -23.77 -11.24
N THR A 300 4.71 -23.09 -10.18
CA THR A 300 5.76 -22.07 -10.28
C THR A 300 7.17 -22.65 -10.14
N SER A 301 7.31 -23.97 -9.97
CA SER A 301 8.62 -24.61 -9.83
C SER A 301 9.52 -24.32 -11.03
N GLY A 302 10.71 -23.78 -10.78
CA GLY A 302 11.69 -23.46 -11.82
C GLY A 302 11.54 -22.09 -12.48
N ARG A 303 10.57 -21.26 -12.08
CA ARG A 303 10.45 -19.85 -12.52
C ARG A 303 10.19 -18.89 -11.36
N PRO A 304 10.58 -17.61 -11.47
CA PRO A 304 10.29 -16.61 -10.46
C PRO A 304 8.78 -16.44 -10.24
N VAL A 305 8.34 -16.40 -8.98
CA VAL A 305 6.93 -16.17 -8.60
C VAL A 305 6.49 -14.71 -8.75
N THR A 306 7.43 -13.80 -8.95
CA THR A 306 7.17 -12.37 -9.16
C THR A 306 8.23 -11.78 -10.09
N PRO A 307 7.88 -10.80 -10.93
CA PRO A 307 8.86 -10.02 -11.69
C PRO A 307 9.58 -8.96 -10.83
N TYR A 308 9.08 -8.68 -9.61
CA TYR A 308 9.61 -7.67 -8.70
C TYR A 308 9.97 -8.30 -7.34
N PRO A 309 11.18 -8.88 -7.21
CA PRO A 309 11.60 -9.57 -5.99
C PRO A 309 11.47 -8.68 -4.76
N ARG A 310 10.77 -9.15 -3.73
CA ARG A 310 10.55 -8.43 -2.47
C ARG A 310 10.13 -9.42 -1.40
N TYR A 311 9.96 -9.01 -0.16
CA TYR A 311 9.39 -9.96 0.79
C TYR A 311 7.97 -10.39 0.36
N LEU A 312 7.79 -11.67 0.03
CA LEU A 312 6.50 -12.30 -0.26
C LEU A 312 6.25 -13.39 0.76
N LEU A 313 5.05 -13.39 1.35
CA LEU A 313 4.69 -14.33 2.40
C LEU A 313 4.64 -15.77 1.85
N GLY A 314 5.54 -16.61 2.34
CA GLY A 314 5.57 -18.03 2.00
C GLY A 314 6.43 -18.40 0.79
N PHE A 315 7.19 -17.45 0.22
CA PHE A 315 8.14 -17.71 -0.86
C PHE A 315 9.57 -17.36 -0.45
N SER A 316 10.51 -18.26 -0.71
CA SER A 316 11.94 -18.00 -0.48
C SER A 316 12.48 -16.98 -1.50
N PRO A 317 13.57 -16.26 -1.18
CA PRO A 317 14.22 -15.36 -2.14
C PRO A 317 14.58 -16.07 -3.47
N GLY A 318 14.98 -17.35 -3.39
CA GLY A 318 15.26 -18.16 -4.57
C GLY A 318 14.06 -18.40 -5.48
N GLN A 319 12.88 -18.64 -4.88
CA GLN A 319 11.63 -18.77 -5.63
C GLN A 319 11.21 -17.46 -6.32
N GLN A 320 11.77 -16.34 -5.91
CA GLN A 320 11.55 -15.03 -6.52
C GLN A 320 12.59 -14.69 -7.59
N GLY A 321 13.47 -15.62 -7.95
CA GLY A 321 14.49 -15.42 -8.98
C GLY A 321 15.77 -14.76 -8.47
N ILE A 322 15.99 -14.70 -7.15
CA ILE A 322 17.26 -14.22 -6.58
C ILE A 322 18.24 -15.39 -6.50
N SER A 323 19.49 -15.14 -6.91
CA SER A 323 20.61 -16.08 -6.79
C SER A 323 21.66 -15.51 -5.84
N CYS A 324 22.35 -16.41 -5.11
CA CYS A 324 23.47 -15.98 -4.28
C CYS A 324 24.57 -15.33 -5.13
N PRO A 325 25.03 -14.11 -4.81
CA PRO A 325 26.09 -13.46 -5.59
C PRO A 325 27.43 -14.20 -5.50
N ALA A 326 27.66 -14.99 -4.44
CA ALA A 326 28.90 -15.73 -4.23
C ALA A 326 28.94 -17.10 -4.93
N CYS A 327 27.83 -17.86 -4.93
CA CYS A 327 27.81 -19.24 -5.43
C CYS A 327 26.70 -19.55 -6.44
N GLN A 328 25.89 -18.56 -6.81
CA GLN A 328 24.75 -18.68 -7.74
C GLN A 328 23.63 -19.65 -7.32
N SER A 329 23.68 -20.18 -6.09
CA SER A 329 22.61 -21.02 -5.56
C SER A 329 21.32 -20.23 -5.32
N SER A 330 20.19 -20.85 -5.62
CA SER A 330 18.84 -20.37 -5.28
C SER A 330 18.36 -20.84 -3.90
N TRP A 331 19.18 -21.61 -3.17
CA TRP A 331 18.86 -22.05 -1.81
C TRP A 331 19.16 -20.92 -0.83
N LEU A 332 18.16 -20.05 -0.71
CA LEU A 332 18.23 -18.79 0.01
C LEU A 332 17.12 -18.74 1.05
N ASN A 333 17.44 -18.21 2.23
CA ASN A 333 16.49 -17.98 3.33
C ASN A 333 16.61 -16.56 3.84
N TYR A 334 15.53 -16.06 4.43
CA TYR A 334 15.55 -14.79 5.13
C TYR A 334 16.20 -14.92 6.52
N VAL A 335 16.98 -13.92 6.91
CA VAL A 335 17.69 -13.91 8.21
C VAL A 335 16.87 -13.29 9.34
N GLU A 336 15.91 -12.41 9.01
CA GLU A 336 15.16 -11.62 9.99
C GLU A 336 13.66 -11.90 9.96
N GLU A 337 12.96 -11.52 11.04
CA GLU A 337 11.50 -11.55 11.09
C GLU A 337 10.91 -10.52 10.14
N MET A 338 9.84 -10.89 9.45
CA MET A 338 9.26 -10.18 8.32
C MET A 338 7.91 -9.56 8.68
N PRO A 339 7.49 -8.46 8.04
CA PRO A 339 7.98 -7.89 6.77
C PRO A 339 9.16 -6.90 6.89
N ALA A 340 9.98 -6.83 5.84
CA ALA A 340 11.07 -5.86 5.68
C ALA A 340 11.21 -5.48 4.19
N GLY A 341 11.48 -4.21 3.88
CA GLY A 341 11.51 -3.70 2.50
C GLY A 341 12.65 -4.27 1.64
N ASN A 342 13.89 -4.16 2.10
CA ASN A 342 15.07 -4.81 1.48
C ASN A 342 15.73 -5.77 2.49
N PRO A 343 15.23 -7.00 2.60
CA PRO A 343 15.62 -7.93 3.66
C PRO A 343 17.03 -8.50 3.48
N MET A 344 17.64 -8.91 4.60
CA MET A 344 18.85 -9.72 4.61
C MET A 344 18.53 -11.18 4.25
N VAL A 345 19.29 -11.70 3.30
CA VAL A 345 19.20 -13.05 2.76
C VAL A 345 20.46 -13.82 3.11
N HIS A 346 20.29 -15.05 3.56
CA HIS A 346 21.35 -16.02 3.82
C HIS A 346 21.29 -17.13 2.77
N CYS A 347 22.44 -17.47 2.21
CA CYS A 347 22.57 -18.61 1.33
C CYS A 347 22.95 -19.87 2.13
N ASP A 348 22.10 -20.88 2.13
CA ASP A 348 22.36 -22.13 2.85
C ASP A 348 23.57 -22.89 2.26
N ALA A 349 23.82 -22.74 0.95
CA ALA A 349 24.86 -23.47 0.24
C ALA A 349 26.29 -22.97 0.56
N CYS A 350 26.48 -21.67 0.71
CA CYS A 350 27.81 -21.07 0.94
C CYS A 350 27.91 -20.20 2.20
N GLN A 351 26.82 -20.12 2.97
CA GLN A 351 26.69 -19.33 4.20
C GLN A 351 26.83 -17.80 4.02
N HIS A 352 26.95 -17.32 2.78
CA HIS A 352 27.05 -15.89 2.47
C HIS A 352 25.75 -15.15 2.79
N GLN A 353 25.86 -13.95 3.37
CA GLN A 353 24.74 -13.07 3.68
C GLN A 353 24.80 -11.80 2.83
N PHE A 354 23.67 -11.42 2.23
CA PHE A 354 23.55 -10.26 1.36
C PHE A 354 22.13 -9.69 1.39
N VAL A 355 21.93 -8.45 0.93
CA VAL A 355 20.59 -7.85 0.79
C VAL A 355 20.05 -8.08 -0.63
N MET A 356 18.72 -8.16 -0.79
CA MET A 356 18.10 -8.41 -2.11
C MET A 356 18.50 -7.36 -3.17
N TYR A 357 18.56 -6.09 -2.76
CA TYR A 357 18.96 -4.96 -3.60
C TYR A 357 20.25 -4.34 -3.05
N PRO A 358 21.41 -4.58 -3.68
CA PRO A 358 22.71 -4.09 -3.18
C PRO A 358 22.81 -2.57 -3.11
N ASP A 359 22.18 -1.88 -4.06
CA ASP A 359 22.21 -0.41 -4.18
C ASP A 359 21.22 0.29 -3.25
N ILE A 360 20.37 -0.47 -2.56
CA ILE A 360 19.34 0.05 -1.67
C ILE A 360 19.74 -0.32 -0.24
N PRO A 361 19.72 0.63 0.72
CA PRO A 361 20.01 0.30 2.10
C PRO A 361 19.09 -0.80 2.63
N LYS A 362 19.64 -1.68 3.47
CA LYS A 362 18.87 -2.74 4.13
C LYS A 362 17.58 -2.17 4.74
N GLY A 363 16.47 -2.87 4.50
CA GLY A 363 15.13 -2.58 4.99
C GLY A 363 14.35 -1.51 4.23
N VAL A 364 14.98 -0.62 3.45
CA VAL A 364 14.24 0.33 2.60
C VAL A 364 13.49 -0.44 1.51
N ASP A 365 12.16 -0.30 1.43
CA ASP A 365 11.36 -0.93 0.38
C ASP A 365 11.59 -0.19 -0.95
N PRO A 366 12.12 -0.86 -2.00
CA PRO A 366 12.31 -0.25 -3.31
C PRO A 366 10.98 0.22 -3.95
N PHE A 367 9.86 -0.35 -3.51
CA PHE A 367 8.56 -0.26 -4.16
C PHE A 367 7.51 0.44 -3.30
N ALA A 368 7.86 0.90 -2.10
CA ALA A 368 6.98 1.73 -1.29
C ALA A 368 6.70 3.04 -2.03
N GLU A 369 5.43 3.27 -2.38
CA GLU A 369 5.00 4.59 -2.83
C GLU A 369 5.22 5.60 -1.70
N LYS A 370 5.83 6.74 -2.02
CA LYS A 370 5.94 7.84 -1.07
C LYS A 370 4.51 8.29 -0.73
N THR A 371 4.05 7.96 0.47
CA THR A 371 2.76 8.45 0.95
C THR A 371 2.89 9.95 1.27
N PRO A 372 1.80 10.75 1.23
CA PRO A 372 1.86 12.16 1.65
C PRO A 372 2.44 12.35 3.07
N ASN A 373 2.33 11.32 3.92
CA ASN A 373 2.90 11.27 5.28
C ASN A 373 4.41 10.97 5.33
N ASP A 374 5.06 10.60 4.23
CA ASP A 374 6.53 10.46 4.16
C ASP A 374 7.27 11.82 4.19
N GLN A 375 6.52 12.93 4.25
CA GLN A 375 7.05 14.29 4.32
C GLN A 375 7.21 14.84 5.74
N VAL A 376 6.74 14.14 6.79
CA VAL A 376 6.88 14.63 8.18
C VAL A 376 8.31 14.36 8.68
N PRO A 377 9.10 15.40 9.03
CA PRO A 377 10.47 15.20 9.48
C PRO A 377 10.53 14.47 10.83
N GLU A 378 11.51 13.57 10.95
CA GLU A 378 11.82 12.89 12.21
C GLU A 378 12.68 13.82 13.10
N PRO A 379 12.34 14.03 14.38
CA PRO A 379 13.18 14.78 15.31
C PRO A 379 14.53 14.09 15.52
N ASP A 380 15.58 14.88 15.75
CA ASP A 380 16.92 14.34 15.99
C ASP A 380 16.96 13.40 17.18
N TRP A 381 16.26 13.71 18.28
CA TRP A 381 16.21 12.83 19.45
C TRP A 381 15.61 11.45 19.11
N PHE A 382 14.65 11.39 18.18
CA PHE A 382 13.98 10.15 17.78
C PHE A 382 14.98 9.22 17.07
N ARG A 383 15.72 9.77 16.10
CA ARG A 383 16.76 9.05 15.37
C ARG A 383 17.84 8.50 16.30
N HIS A 384 18.37 9.35 17.18
CA HIS A 384 19.43 8.97 18.11
C HIS A 384 18.95 7.95 19.15
N LEU A 385 17.71 8.08 19.65
CA LEU A 385 17.16 7.20 20.66
C LEU A 385 17.02 5.75 20.17
N PHE A 386 16.57 5.57 18.93
CA PHE A 386 16.27 4.26 18.36
C PHE A 386 17.33 3.75 17.38
N ALA A 387 18.48 4.41 17.26
CA ALA A 387 19.59 3.99 16.39
C ALA A 387 20.12 2.58 16.67
N HIS A 388 19.89 2.02 17.87
CA HIS A 388 20.30 0.66 18.24
C HIS A 388 19.28 -0.43 17.84
N THR A 389 18.10 -0.03 17.35
CA THR A 389 17.02 -0.97 17.01
C THR A 389 17.28 -1.63 15.66
N THR A 390 16.65 -2.78 15.40
CA THR A 390 16.72 -3.38 14.05
C THR A 390 16.00 -2.47 13.05
N GLN A 391 16.34 -2.55 11.77
CA GLN A 391 15.69 -1.71 10.76
C GLN A 391 14.17 -1.91 10.70
N ALA A 392 13.67 -3.15 10.86
CA ALA A 392 12.23 -3.43 10.94
C ALA A 392 11.59 -2.78 12.17
N GLN A 393 12.27 -2.80 13.32
CA GLN A 393 11.81 -2.11 14.52
C GLN A 393 11.80 -0.59 14.32
N TYR A 394 12.86 -0.04 13.73
CA TYR A 394 12.97 1.38 13.44
C TYR A 394 11.89 1.85 12.45
N GLN A 395 11.61 1.05 11.42
CA GLN A 395 10.56 1.34 10.44
C GLN A 395 9.16 1.27 11.05
N HIS A 396 8.91 0.29 11.93
CA HIS A 396 7.66 0.26 12.69
C HIS A 396 7.51 1.53 13.55
N LEU A 397 8.57 1.92 14.25
CA LEU A 397 8.60 3.15 15.06
C LEU A 397 8.37 4.40 14.19
N ARG A 398 9.01 4.49 13.03
CA ARG A 398 8.84 5.58 12.07
C ARG A 398 7.43 5.62 11.52
N HIS A 399 6.85 4.48 11.16
CA HIS A 399 5.47 4.42 10.68
C HIS A 399 4.48 4.88 11.76
N VAL A 400 4.69 4.45 13.02
CA VAL A 400 3.95 4.97 14.18
C VAL A 400 4.12 6.48 14.29
N TRP A 401 5.35 6.99 14.18
CA TRP A 401 5.62 8.43 14.22
C TRP A 401 4.93 9.21 13.09
N GLN A 402 4.89 8.67 11.86
CA GLN A 402 4.27 9.28 10.69
C GLN A 402 2.74 9.24 10.76
N ARG A 403 2.15 8.19 11.34
CA ARG A 403 0.70 8.00 11.37
C ARG A 403 0.00 8.73 12.52
N GLU A 404 0.71 9.04 13.61
CA GLU A 404 0.09 9.46 14.88
C GLU A 404 0.27 10.97 15.16
N PRO A 405 -0.68 11.84 14.76
CA PRO A 405 -0.56 13.28 15.00
C PRO A 405 -0.59 13.65 16.49
N VAL A 406 -1.38 12.94 17.30
CA VAL A 406 -1.46 13.17 18.76
C VAL A 406 -0.14 12.84 19.44
N LEU A 407 0.54 11.77 19.02
CA LEU A 407 1.88 11.42 19.53
C LEU A 407 2.87 12.57 19.27
N ARG A 408 2.85 13.15 18.08
CA ARG A 408 3.73 14.28 17.72
C ARG A 408 3.41 15.52 18.54
N ALA A 409 2.14 15.88 18.67
CA ALA A 409 1.72 17.01 19.50
C ALA A 409 2.15 16.84 20.97
N LEU A 410 2.01 15.63 21.53
CA LEU A 410 2.49 15.34 22.89
C LEU A 410 4.01 15.38 23.00
N ALA A 411 4.73 15.00 21.95
CA ALA A 411 6.19 15.12 21.91
C ALA A 411 6.63 16.59 21.86
N ASP A 412 5.94 17.44 21.09
CA ASP A 412 6.17 18.89 21.05
C ASP A 412 5.91 19.52 22.43
N ARG A 413 4.81 19.13 23.10
CA ARG A 413 4.51 19.55 24.49
C ARG A 413 5.56 19.08 25.49
N LEU A 414 6.15 17.91 25.27
CA LEU A 414 7.26 17.41 26.09
C LEU A 414 8.56 18.18 25.80
N ASP A 415 8.80 18.57 24.55
CA ASP A 415 9.93 19.40 24.13
C ASP A 415 9.85 20.80 24.74
N GLU A 416 8.67 21.43 24.80
CA GLU A 416 8.42 22.70 25.49
C GLU A 416 8.79 22.66 26.99
N GLN A 417 8.63 21.48 27.61
CA GLN A 417 8.98 21.26 29.01
C GLN A 417 10.43 20.82 29.22
N ASN A 418 11.17 20.53 28.14
CA ASN A 418 12.50 19.97 28.22
C ASN A 418 13.56 21.06 28.47
N PRO A 419 14.24 21.05 29.64
CA PRO A 419 15.24 22.06 29.96
C PRO A 419 16.41 22.15 28.98
N THR A 420 16.66 21.14 28.15
CA THR A 420 17.78 21.13 27.19
C THR A 420 17.42 21.73 25.83
N LEU A 421 16.14 21.93 25.52
CA LEU A 421 15.67 22.46 24.22
C LEU A 421 15.24 23.95 24.31
N GLY A 422 15.13 24.47 25.53
CA GLY A 422 14.89 25.90 25.84
C GLY A 422 13.47 26.15 26.36
N ALA A 423 13.20 27.08 27.26
CA ALA A 423 14.01 27.77 28.26
C ALA A 423 13.06 28.04 29.45
N VAL A 424 13.56 28.24 30.66
CA VAL A 424 12.72 28.67 31.77
C VAL A 424 12.38 30.15 31.58
N TYR A 425 11.14 30.45 31.19
CA TYR A 425 10.70 31.83 30.93
C TYR A 425 10.04 32.50 32.14
N GLU A 426 9.74 31.75 33.21
CA GLU A 426 9.08 32.28 34.40
C GLU A 426 9.48 31.51 35.67
N CYS A 427 9.46 32.20 36.81
CA CYS A 427 9.70 31.58 38.09
C CYS A 427 8.51 30.70 38.50
N PRO A 428 8.69 29.40 38.79
CA PRO A 428 7.61 28.47 39.13
C PRO A 428 6.94 28.76 40.48
N ARG A 429 7.48 29.70 41.28
CA ARG A 429 6.89 30.12 42.55
C ARG A 429 6.06 31.39 42.46
N CYS A 430 6.41 32.31 41.56
CA CYS A 430 5.78 33.64 41.51
C CYS A 430 5.36 34.09 40.11
N GLY A 431 5.58 33.28 39.07
CA GLY A 431 5.22 33.60 37.68
C GLY A 431 6.03 34.72 37.04
N ASN A 432 7.05 35.28 37.72
CA ASN A 432 7.81 36.40 37.18
C ASN A 432 8.79 35.94 36.10
N ARG A 433 8.81 36.65 34.97
CA ARG A 433 9.67 36.39 33.80
C ARG A 433 11.09 36.94 33.91
N GLN A 434 11.37 37.76 34.93
CA GLN A 434 12.72 38.25 35.21
C GLN A 434 13.55 37.23 35.99
N VAL A 435 13.99 36.18 35.28
CA VAL A 435 14.83 35.11 35.81
C VAL A 435 16.24 35.22 35.25
N THR A 436 17.26 35.05 36.09
CA THR A 436 18.68 35.12 35.70
C THR A 436 19.34 33.75 35.90
N THR A 437 20.25 33.36 35.01
CA THR A 437 21.04 32.13 35.17
C THR A 437 22.08 32.29 36.28
N SER A 438 22.16 31.32 37.18
CA SER A 438 23.15 31.21 38.26
C SER A 438 24.21 30.15 37.94
N HIS A 439 25.20 29.97 38.81
CA HIS A 439 26.19 28.90 38.68
C HIS A 439 25.53 27.51 38.76
N ARG A 440 25.95 26.58 37.89
CA ARG A 440 25.52 25.15 37.83
C ARG A 440 24.09 24.89 37.32
N ASP A 441 23.68 25.53 36.22
CA ASP A 441 22.39 25.28 35.55
C ASP A 441 21.13 25.56 36.43
N GLU A 442 21.29 26.34 37.50
CA GLU A 442 20.20 26.82 38.35
C GLU A 442 19.76 28.23 37.94
N TYR A 443 18.47 28.52 38.10
CA TYR A 443 17.87 29.82 37.80
C TYR A 443 17.58 30.57 39.09
N TYR A 444 17.85 31.87 39.11
CA TYR A 444 17.56 32.77 40.23
C TYR A 444 16.47 33.77 39.85
N CYS A 445 15.39 33.79 40.64
CA CYS A 445 14.34 34.79 40.50
C CYS A 445 14.61 35.99 41.41
N ARG A 446 14.74 37.19 40.81
CA ARG A 446 14.99 38.44 41.54
C ARG A 446 13.81 38.92 42.37
N PHE A 447 12.59 38.46 42.06
CA PHE A 447 11.36 38.93 42.72
C PHE A 447 11.05 38.14 43.99
N CYS A 448 11.19 36.82 43.96
CA CYS A 448 10.95 35.98 45.14
C CYS A 448 12.23 35.60 45.89
N ASP A 449 13.40 36.07 45.44
CA ASP A 449 14.73 35.82 46.02
C ASP A 449 15.02 34.33 46.29
N LYS A 450 14.76 33.49 45.28
CA LYS A 450 14.97 32.04 45.35
C LYS A 450 15.66 31.51 44.10
N THR A 451 16.51 30.50 44.30
CA THR A 451 17.04 29.65 43.24
C THR A 451 16.14 28.45 42.99
N PHE A 452 16.11 27.97 41.75
CA PHE A 452 15.36 26.78 41.35
C PHE A 452 16.00 26.11 40.13
N ALA A 453 15.82 24.80 40.00
CA ALA A 453 16.32 24.06 38.85
C ALA A 453 15.42 24.28 37.62
N ALA A 454 16.02 24.21 36.44
CA ALA A 454 15.34 24.39 35.16
C ALA A 454 14.10 23.49 34.96
N SER A 455 14.12 22.32 35.60
CA SER A 455 13.08 21.30 35.51
C SER A 455 11.96 21.44 36.55
N VAL A 456 12.02 22.41 37.47
CA VAL A 456 10.98 22.61 38.49
C VAL A 456 9.66 22.98 37.82
N GLY A 457 8.58 22.25 38.14
CA GLY A 457 7.27 22.44 37.52
C GLY A 457 7.07 21.68 36.20
N SER A 458 8.10 20.97 35.70
CA SER A 458 8.03 20.15 34.49
C SER A 458 7.97 18.66 34.80
N LEU A 459 7.64 17.87 33.78
CA LEU A 459 7.81 16.41 33.82
C LEU A 459 9.26 15.94 33.99
N PHE A 460 10.25 16.82 33.89
CA PHE A 460 11.66 16.52 34.09
C PHE A 460 12.15 16.74 35.52
N TYR A 461 11.28 17.21 36.43
CA TYR A 461 11.64 17.53 37.82
C TYR A 461 12.25 16.32 38.54
N ASN A 462 13.36 16.49 39.27
CA ASN A 462 14.10 15.42 39.96
C ASN A 462 14.59 14.26 39.05
N LEU A 463 14.71 14.47 37.73
CA LEU A 463 15.39 13.53 36.83
C LEU A 463 16.80 14.01 36.49
N GLN A 464 17.74 13.08 36.42
CA GLN A 464 19.06 13.34 35.89
C GLN A 464 18.99 13.46 34.35
N ARG A 465 19.73 14.41 33.77
CA ARG A 465 19.75 14.70 32.32
C ARG A 465 19.93 13.45 31.45
N ARG A 466 20.79 12.51 31.87
CA ARG A 466 21.04 11.23 31.17
C ARG A 466 19.81 10.32 31.05
N TYR A 467 18.72 10.58 31.78
CA TYR A 467 17.49 9.79 31.76
C TYR A 467 16.31 10.50 31.07
N TYR A 468 16.51 11.70 30.54
CA TYR A 468 15.43 12.46 29.88
C TYR A 468 14.86 11.68 28.68
N TYR A 469 15.71 10.99 27.93
CA TYR A 469 15.32 10.13 26.82
C TYR A 469 14.27 9.07 27.20
N ARG A 470 14.18 8.66 28.48
CA ARG A 470 13.25 7.61 28.93
C ARG A 470 11.79 8.08 28.89
N LEU A 471 11.54 9.38 29.03
CA LEU A 471 10.21 9.97 28.85
C LEU A 471 9.78 9.85 27.38
N TYR A 472 10.63 10.29 26.46
CA TYR A 472 10.42 10.16 25.01
C TYR A 472 10.28 8.70 24.57
N ALA A 473 11.14 7.81 25.08
CA ALA A 473 11.07 6.38 24.79
C ALA A 473 9.74 5.80 25.24
N THR A 474 9.30 6.13 26.46
CA THR A 474 8.03 5.64 27.01
C THR A 474 6.86 6.20 26.21
N LEU A 475 6.89 7.49 25.84
CA LEU A 475 5.86 8.14 25.04
C LEU A 475 5.65 7.42 23.70
N VAL A 476 6.71 7.21 22.91
CA VAL A 476 6.62 6.49 21.63
C VAL A 476 6.16 5.04 21.80
N LEU A 477 6.67 4.35 22.84
CA LEU A 477 6.33 2.95 23.11
C LEU A 477 4.90 2.72 23.61
N LEU A 478 4.15 3.76 23.99
CA LEU A 478 2.72 3.61 24.27
C LEU A 478 1.89 3.47 22.99
N TRP A 479 2.42 3.88 21.83
CA TRP A 479 1.75 3.82 20.52
C TRP A 479 2.17 2.63 19.65
N VAL A 480 3.15 1.82 20.07
CA VAL A 480 3.58 0.60 19.35
C VAL A 480 2.67 -0.59 19.65
N GLN A 481 2.61 -1.55 18.73
CA GLN A 481 1.79 -2.77 18.84
C GLN A 481 2.49 -3.91 19.59
N TRP A 482 3.73 -3.69 20.03
CA TRP A 482 4.50 -4.71 20.73
C TRP A 482 3.96 -4.97 22.13
N ARG A 483 4.13 -6.22 22.59
CA ARG A 483 3.88 -6.55 24.00
C ARG A 483 4.79 -5.69 24.90
N PRO A 484 4.39 -5.41 26.16
CA PRO A 484 5.15 -4.52 27.04
C PRO A 484 6.61 -4.93 27.24
N THR A 485 6.92 -6.23 27.26
CA THR A 485 8.29 -6.75 27.47
C THR A 485 9.22 -6.52 26.26
N PRO A 486 8.84 -6.88 25.02
CA PRO A 486 9.59 -6.49 23.82
C PRO A 486 9.71 -4.96 23.65
N ALA A 487 8.63 -4.22 23.87
CA ALA A 487 8.61 -2.76 23.77
C ALA A 487 9.61 -2.12 24.74
N SER A 488 9.63 -2.58 26.00
CA SER A 488 10.51 -2.04 27.03
C SER A 488 11.98 -2.35 26.75
N ALA A 489 12.30 -3.51 26.15
CA ALA A 489 13.66 -3.81 25.70
C ALA A 489 14.14 -2.83 24.61
N ILE A 490 13.25 -2.50 23.66
CA ILE A 490 13.53 -1.60 22.54
C ILE A 490 13.76 -0.16 23.03
N GLY A 491 13.00 0.32 24.02
CA GLY A 491 13.22 1.64 24.64
C GLY A 491 14.38 1.70 25.65
N LYS A 492 15.19 0.64 25.79
CA LYS A 492 16.23 0.52 26.84
C LYS A 492 15.68 0.60 28.27
N LEU A 493 14.39 0.27 28.46
CA LEU A 493 13.65 0.20 29.73
C LEU A 493 13.57 -1.27 30.20
N ARG A 494 14.71 -1.85 30.59
CA ARG A 494 14.87 -3.30 30.84
C ARG A 494 13.96 -3.90 31.94
N LYS A 495 13.24 -3.08 32.72
CA LYS A 495 12.28 -3.52 33.75
C LYS A 495 10.93 -2.86 33.52
N ILE A 496 9.85 -3.64 33.64
CA ILE A 496 8.47 -3.14 33.48
C ILE A 496 8.11 -2.06 34.51
N GLU A 497 8.67 -2.15 35.72
CA GLU A 497 8.53 -1.13 36.78
C GLU A 497 9.04 0.25 36.33
N VAL A 498 10.13 0.27 35.57
CA VAL A 498 10.71 1.50 35.03
C VAL A 498 9.79 2.08 33.97
N PHE A 499 9.28 1.27 33.06
CA PHE A 499 8.29 1.70 32.06
C PHE A 499 7.04 2.29 32.75
N ASN A 500 6.50 1.60 33.76
CA ASN A 500 5.34 2.07 34.52
C ASN A 500 5.61 3.37 35.28
N TYR A 501 6.82 3.57 35.81
CA TYR A 501 7.23 4.81 36.46
C TYR A 501 7.15 6.01 35.50
N TYR A 502 7.74 5.90 34.31
CA TYR A 502 7.71 6.98 33.31
C TYR A 502 6.32 7.17 32.71
N ARG A 503 5.54 6.10 32.52
CA ARG A 503 4.15 6.17 32.07
C ARG A 503 3.28 6.98 33.04
N LYS A 504 3.36 6.70 34.35
CA LYS A 504 2.63 7.48 35.37
C LYS A 504 3.06 8.94 35.38
N ARG A 505 4.34 9.22 35.13
CA ARG A 505 4.84 10.58 35.06
C ARG A 505 4.34 11.33 33.82
N LEU A 506 4.08 10.66 32.70
CA LEU A 506 3.46 11.28 31.51
C LEU A 506 1.95 11.55 31.67
N GLN A 507 1.31 11.08 32.74
CA GLN A 507 -0.14 11.21 32.92
C GLN A 507 -0.68 12.65 32.80
N PRO A 508 -0.04 13.70 33.37
CA PRO A 508 -0.52 15.07 33.21
C PRO A 508 -0.64 15.51 31.75
N LEU A 509 0.26 15.07 30.86
CA LEU A 509 0.17 15.36 29.42
C LEU A 509 -1.03 14.67 28.76
N PHE A 510 -1.41 13.47 29.22
CA PHE A 510 -2.60 12.78 28.70
C PHE A 510 -3.90 13.36 29.25
N ASP A 511 -3.85 13.98 30.43
CA ASP A 511 -4.98 14.65 31.04
C ASP A 511 -5.30 15.96 30.29
N GLU A 512 -4.30 16.65 29.73
CA GLU A 512 -4.48 17.83 28.84
C GLU A 512 -5.34 17.56 27.60
N LEU A 513 -5.39 16.30 27.12
CA LEU A 513 -6.19 15.92 25.95
C LEU A 513 -7.71 15.93 26.22
N GLY A 514 -8.15 15.89 27.47
CA GLY A 514 -9.57 15.78 27.82
C GLY A 514 -10.25 14.57 27.15
N ASP A 515 -11.37 14.83 26.46
CA ASP A 515 -12.16 13.83 25.72
C ASP A 515 -11.64 13.55 24.30
N GLN A 516 -10.57 14.22 23.85
CA GLN A 516 -10.01 13.98 22.53
C GLN A 516 -9.42 12.56 22.44
N PRO A 517 -9.67 11.83 21.34
CA PRO A 517 -9.14 10.49 21.17
C PRO A 517 -7.62 10.53 21.03
N VAL A 518 -6.95 9.61 21.71
CA VAL A 518 -5.46 9.55 21.71
C VAL A 518 -4.87 9.06 20.39
N THR A 519 -5.70 8.55 19.48
CA THR A 519 -5.31 8.14 18.13
C THR A 519 -6.52 8.27 17.20
N PRO A 520 -6.32 8.69 15.93
CA PRO A 520 -7.35 8.56 14.89
C PRO A 520 -7.50 7.11 14.40
N TYR A 521 -6.61 6.20 14.81
CA TYR A 521 -6.59 4.80 14.36
C TYR A 521 -6.70 3.84 15.57
N PRO A 522 -7.92 3.62 16.09
CA PRO A 522 -8.13 2.73 17.22
C PRO A 522 -7.54 1.35 16.99
N ARG A 523 -6.85 0.81 18.00
CA ARG A 523 -6.23 -0.51 18.05
C ARG A 523 -5.99 -0.95 19.50
N TYR A 524 -5.43 -2.13 19.72
CA TYR A 524 -4.92 -2.44 21.06
C TYR A 524 -3.64 -1.61 21.35
N MET A 525 -3.75 -0.60 22.20
CA MET A 525 -2.63 0.22 22.65
C MET A 525 -2.30 -0.09 24.11
N ALA A 526 -1.03 -0.36 24.39
CA ALA A 526 -0.57 -0.68 25.73
C ALA A 526 -0.65 0.56 26.63
N GLY A 527 -1.80 0.76 27.29
CA GLY A 527 -1.98 1.80 28.29
C GLY A 527 -3.12 2.78 28.05
N PHE A 528 -3.86 2.63 26.95
CA PHE A 528 -5.08 3.37 26.68
C PHE A 528 -6.26 2.41 26.52
N THR A 529 -7.38 2.73 27.15
CA THR A 529 -8.64 2.00 26.92
C THR A 529 -9.13 2.27 25.50
N LEU A 530 -9.94 1.37 24.94
CA LEU A 530 -10.55 1.59 23.62
C LEU A 530 -11.46 2.83 23.62
N GLY A 531 -12.13 3.12 24.73
CA GLY A 531 -12.88 4.37 24.91
C GLY A 531 -12.01 5.63 24.77
N ARG A 532 -10.80 5.66 25.35
CA ARG A 532 -9.83 6.76 25.19
C ARG A 532 -9.32 6.92 23.76
N GLN A 533 -9.47 5.89 22.94
CA GLN A 533 -9.15 5.92 21.51
C GLN A 533 -10.36 6.36 20.65
N GLY A 534 -11.47 6.77 21.27
CA GLY A 534 -12.68 7.21 20.57
C GLY A 534 -13.68 6.10 20.26
N VAL A 535 -13.44 4.86 20.71
CA VAL A 535 -14.34 3.74 20.43
C VAL A 535 -15.53 3.77 21.36
N HIS A 536 -16.73 3.78 20.78
CA HIS A 536 -17.99 3.74 21.51
C HIS A 536 -18.78 2.48 21.16
N CYS A 537 -19.59 2.00 22.09
CA CYS A 537 -20.48 0.88 21.83
C CYS A 537 -21.47 1.23 20.71
N LEU A 538 -21.50 0.41 19.65
CA LEU A 538 -22.43 0.60 18.52
C LEU A 538 -23.91 0.56 18.91
N ARG A 539 -24.23 0.04 20.09
CA ARG A 539 -25.60 -0.11 20.58
C ARG A 539 -26.03 0.98 21.56
N CYS A 540 -25.21 1.29 22.56
CA CYS A 540 -25.57 2.23 23.63
C CYS A 540 -24.68 3.48 23.70
N GLN A 541 -23.72 3.63 22.76
CA GLN A 541 -22.77 4.74 22.69
C GLN A 541 -21.88 4.92 23.93
N SER A 542 -21.84 3.94 24.84
CA SER A 542 -20.93 3.98 25.98
C SER A 542 -19.47 3.83 25.54
N SER A 543 -18.58 4.64 26.12
CA SER A 543 -17.12 4.54 25.98
C SER A 543 -16.51 3.47 26.89
N LYS A 544 -17.30 2.82 27.75
CA LYS A 544 -16.88 1.70 28.61
C LYS A 544 -16.88 0.39 27.82
N VAL A 545 -15.84 0.24 27.02
CA VAL A 545 -15.65 -0.90 26.12
C VAL A 545 -14.29 -1.56 26.37
N ASP A 546 -14.30 -2.89 26.49
CA ASP A 546 -13.11 -3.70 26.74
C ASP A 546 -12.89 -4.75 25.66
N ALA A 547 -11.63 -5.09 25.41
CA ALA A 547 -11.28 -6.22 24.57
C ALA A 547 -11.55 -7.55 25.29
N VAL A 548 -12.15 -8.52 24.58
CA VAL A 548 -12.52 -9.85 25.09
C VAL A 548 -11.73 -10.94 24.34
N GLY A 549 -11.05 -11.81 25.10
CA GLY A 549 -10.33 -12.98 24.59
C GLY A 549 -8.79 -12.87 24.67
N PHE A 550 -8.09 -13.97 24.38
CA PHE A 550 -6.63 -13.98 24.33
C PHE A 550 -6.15 -13.12 23.15
N ILE A 551 -5.47 -12.00 23.44
CA ILE A 551 -4.87 -10.98 22.53
C ILE A 551 -3.75 -11.58 21.63
N VAL A 552 -3.71 -12.89 21.45
CA VAL A 552 -2.60 -13.64 20.86
C VAL A 552 -2.63 -13.61 19.33
N VAL A 553 -3.76 -13.32 18.69
CA VAL A 553 -3.88 -13.53 17.23
C VAL A 553 -3.96 -12.22 16.42
N CYS A 554 -4.63 -11.15 16.86
CA CYS A 554 -4.66 -9.86 16.15
C CYS A 554 -4.88 -8.67 17.12
N PRO A 555 -3.85 -7.89 17.49
CA PRO A 555 -3.99 -6.68 18.29
C PRO A 555 -4.80 -5.56 17.59
N ASP A 556 -4.94 -5.63 16.27
CA ASP A 556 -5.50 -4.55 15.46
C ASP A 556 -7.02 -4.61 15.28
N ASN A 557 -7.64 -5.76 15.55
CA ASN A 557 -9.10 -5.89 15.53
C ASN A 557 -9.58 -6.81 16.67
N PRO A 558 -9.40 -6.40 17.94
CA PRO A 558 -9.87 -7.17 19.07
C PRO A 558 -11.40 -7.24 19.06
N LYS A 559 -11.93 -8.36 19.54
CA LYS A 559 -13.34 -8.46 19.90
C LYS A 559 -13.58 -7.56 21.10
N ILE A 560 -14.60 -6.72 21.04
CA ILE A 560 -14.96 -5.73 22.06
C ILE A 560 -16.25 -6.17 22.72
N ARG A 561 -16.36 -5.98 24.03
CA ARG A 561 -17.61 -6.06 24.78
C ARG A 561 -17.85 -4.75 25.50
N CYS A 562 -19.05 -4.23 25.36
CA CYS A 562 -19.52 -3.09 26.15
C CYS A 562 -19.81 -3.54 27.58
N GLN A 563 -19.26 -2.82 28.57
CA GLN A 563 -19.50 -3.11 29.98
C GLN A 563 -20.93 -2.76 30.41
N ASP A 564 -21.55 -1.74 29.80
CA ASP A 564 -22.88 -1.26 30.22
C ASP A 564 -24.04 -2.08 29.63
N CYS A 565 -23.94 -2.54 28.37
CA CYS A 565 -25.03 -3.28 27.70
C CYS A 565 -24.67 -4.72 27.28
N GLY A 566 -23.44 -5.16 27.50
CA GLY A 566 -22.97 -6.50 27.15
C GLY A 566 -22.85 -6.78 25.65
N TYR A 567 -23.15 -5.81 24.78
CA TYR A 567 -23.07 -5.99 23.33
C TYR A 567 -21.63 -6.23 22.88
N GLU A 568 -21.43 -7.24 22.04
CA GLU A 568 -20.13 -7.61 21.51
C GLU A 568 -20.00 -7.24 20.03
N PHE A 569 -18.91 -6.59 19.67
CA PHE A 569 -18.62 -6.16 18.30
C PHE A 569 -17.11 -6.19 18.05
N GLN A 570 -16.67 -6.07 16.81
CA GLN A 570 -15.24 -6.00 16.48
C GLN A 570 -14.81 -4.53 16.41
N LEU A 571 -13.56 -4.21 16.77
CA LEU A 571 -13.05 -2.84 16.71
C LEU A 571 -13.24 -2.18 15.33
N GLN A 572 -13.06 -2.93 14.25
CA GLN A 572 -13.27 -2.43 12.88
C GLN A 572 -14.75 -2.20 12.53
N ALA A 573 -15.71 -2.75 13.27
CA ALA A 573 -17.13 -2.42 13.09
C ALA A 573 -17.46 -0.97 13.50
N TRP A 574 -16.56 -0.28 14.20
CA TRP A 574 -16.65 1.15 14.50
C TRP A 574 -16.10 2.05 13.38
N ARG A 575 -15.20 1.56 12.52
CA ARG A 575 -14.65 2.35 11.39
C ARG A 575 -15.60 2.48 10.20
N GLY A 576 -16.68 1.70 10.18
CA GLY A 576 -17.64 1.62 9.05
C GLY A 576 -19.00 2.27 9.32
N ILE A 577 -19.10 3.23 10.24
CA ILE A 577 -20.31 4.04 10.46
C ILE A 577 -19.98 5.52 10.21
#